data_AF-A0A086LJ24-F1
#
_entry.id   AF-A0A086LJ24-F1
#
_cell.length_a   1.000
_cell.length_b   1.000
_cell.length_c   1.000
_cell.angle_alpha   90.00
_cell.angle_beta   90.00
_cell.angle_gamma   90.00
#
_symmetry.space_group_name_H-M   'P 1'
#
loop_
_entity.id
_entity.type
_entity.pdbx_description
1 polymer ?
#
loop_
_entity_poly.entity_id
_entity_poly.type
_entity_poly.pdbx_seq_one_letter_code
_entity_poly.pdbx_strand_id
1 'polypeptide(L)'
;MVCSRHSLLVFVAAGVWFLPGCAAASTGSSAEINRHQGIHVLYSSGVEEATCPDENREITVQVAADENEATFKCGGTVTALYPADCNGDVCPNTELARRGDQKVQRICEDAECQKIKVLNDVFPGATRDDSTGEHVHVLKFPKEDRPQKEAWYHCKSAEGDTTCKVKISVAAALKDPLEEYICSDEITEVAIEVGAEEEEARFKCSGANTELDPKDCTRGSCSSVVASRDGDSQQLQMAYDDESCVTPKPLTEIVPSATRHDDAVNHVYKLTFPKDNRAEQNLWYQCKPADRSTTCKVKISVHEAPPKPPSSTAENKCENGGEVLNLTASPSSPLTFVCPESHPLKPGEMNVYDNTDAQCKEEVELSSLVDARLVGVKQKATLVTGDTVYTLTVNKLPPKTALLCYRCAATERYLKSLRQSADGVDENDCLVKVMVGADPTATTTPVTQTETQSIPTTSSALSLGSNMVLYRNLLIVSLLAGATHRL
;
A
#
# COMPACT_ATOMS: atom_id res chain seq x y z
N MET A 1 45.25 16.28 -67.82
CA MET A 1 45.75 17.66 -68.00
C MET A 1 46.01 18.26 -66.63
N VAL A 2 47.28 18.60 -66.34
CA VAL A 2 47.79 19.57 -65.33
C VAL A 2 47.37 19.33 -63.85
N CYS A 3 48.19 19.17 -62.80
CA CYS A 3 49.59 19.48 -62.44
C CYS A 3 50.08 18.36 -61.47
N SER A 4 51.23 17.69 -61.68
CA SER A 4 52.60 18.01 -61.17
C SER A 4 52.72 17.99 -59.63
N ARG A 5 53.65 17.33 -58.93
CA ARG A 5 54.80 16.40 -59.12
C ARG A 5 55.08 15.84 -57.68
N HIS A 6 55.21 14.52 -57.46
CA HIS A 6 56.49 13.80 -57.19
C HIS A 6 57.55 14.60 -56.39
N SER A 7 58.32 14.08 -55.43
CA SER A 7 58.48 12.81 -54.70
C SER A 7 59.74 13.02 -53.83
N LEU A 8 59.99 12.12 -52.86
CA LEU A 8 61.30 11.76 -52.27
C LEU A 8 61.99 12.74 -51.28
N LEU A 9 62.17 12.31 -50.02
CA LEU A 9 63.45 11.73 -49.51
C LEU A 9 63.40 11.41 -48.00
N VAL A 10 64.04 10.30 -47.64
CA VAL A 10 64.32 9.74 -46.30
C VAL A 10 65.55 10.43 -45.68
N PHE A 11 65.67 10.48 -44.35
CA PHE A 11 66.88 10.25 -43.48
C PHE A 11 66.62 10.79 -42.05
N VAL A 12 66.45 9.93 -41.02
CA VAL A 12 67.42 9.40 -40.02
C VAL A 12 67.74 10.31 -38.80
N ALA A 13 67.38 9.76 -37.62
CA ALA A 13 67.96 9.83 -36.26
C ALA A 13 68.17 11.15 -35.50
N ALA A 14 67.73 11.17 -34.23
CA ALA A 14 68.57 11.31 -33.03
C ALA A 14 67.70 11.18 -31.76
N GLY A 15 68.14 10.39 -30.78
CA GLY A 15 67.55 10.36 -29.44
C GLY A 15 68.07 11.50 -28.56
N VAL A 16 67.50 11.66 -27.36
CA VAL A 16 68.17 12.05 -26.10
C VAL A 16 67.16 12.01 -24.94
N TRP A 17 67.66 11.55 -23.80
CA TRP A 17 67.03 11.34 -22.49
C TRP A 17 66.81 12.62 -21.66
N PHE A 18 66.07 12.40 -20.55
CA PHE A 18 66.15 13.01 -19.21
C PHE A 18 64.96 13.88 -18.73
N LEU A 19 64.41 13.43 -17.58
CA LEU A 19 63.65 14.12 -16.51
C LEU A 19 64.40 15.38 -15.99
N PRO A 20 63.99 16.15 -14.95
CA PRO A 20 62.79 16.16 -14.05
C PRO A 20 62.17 17.60 -13.95
N GLY A 21 61.08 17.91 -13.23
CA GLY A 21 61.00 18.09 -11.77
C GLY A 21 60.81 19.56 -11.32
N CYS A 22 59.93 19.76 -10.33
CA CYS A 22 59.76 20.90 -9.41
C CYS A 22 59.13 22.21 -9.96
N ALA A 23 57.95 22.62 -9.50
CA ALA A 23 57.56 23.20 -8.19
C ALA A 23 57.93 24.70 -8.05
N ALA A 24 56.92 25.57 -7.97
CA ALA A 24 56.62 26.44 -6.81
C ALA A 24 55.73 27.65 -7.18
N ALA A 25 54.69 27.82 -6.37
CA ALA A 25 54.13 29.05 -5.81
C ALA A 25 54.07 30.35 -6.65
N SER A 26 52.86 30.93 -6.71
CA SER A 26 52.71 32.38 -6.49
C SER A 26 51.40 32.71 -5.77
N THR A 27 51.53 33.62 -4.82
CA THR A 27 50.54 34.22 -3.94
C THR A 27 49.94 35.49 -4.54
N GLY A 28 48.66 35.75 -4.24
CA GLY A 28 47.98 37.07 -4.34
C GLY A 28 47.35 37.36 -5.70
N SER A 29 46.14 37.92 -5.86
CA SER A 29 45.25 38.62 -4.93
C SER A 29 43.80 38.48 -5.40
N SER A 30 42.92 38.62 -4.41
CA SER A 30 41.46 38.56 -4.40
C SER A 30 40.75 39.41 -5.46
N ALA A 31 39.72 38.83 -6.06
CA ALA A 31 38.50 39.54 -6.46
C ALA A 31 37.31 38.72 -5.96
N GLU A 32 36.57 39.35 -5.07
CA GLU A 32 35.49 38.80 -4.26
C GLU A 32 34.24 38.55 -5.09
N ILE A 33 33.81 37.29 -5.20
CA ILE A 33 32.44 36.92 -5.55
C ILE A 33 32.02 35.81 -4.60
N ASN A 34 31.16 36.17 -3.65
CA ASN A 34 30.44 35.27 -2.74
C ASN A 34 29.76 34.14 -3.52
N ARG A 35 30.37 32.95 -3.53
CA ARG A 35 29.68 31.69 -3.78
C ARG A 35 29.76 30.85 -2.51
N HIS A 36 28.62 30.67 -1.87
CA HIS A 36 28.42 29.68 -0.84
C HIS A 36 28.68 28.30 -1.47
N GLN A 37 29.88 27.77 -1.29
CA GLN A 37 30.17 26.37 -1.59
C GLN A 37 29.52 25.53 -0.48
N GLY A 38 28.38 24.91 -0.79
CA GLY A 38 27.87 23.79 -0.01
C GLY A 38 28.91 22.68 -0.04
N ILE A 39 29.57 22.45 1.09
CA ILE A 39 30.48 21.33 1.28
C ILE A 39 29.60 20.09 1.44
N HIS A 40 29.51 19.28 0.39
CA HIS A 40 28.93 17.94 0.45
C HIS A 40 29.90 17.03 1.20
N VAL A 41 29.61 16.74 2.48
CA VAL A 41 30.33 15.69 3.22
C VAL A 41 29.56 14.39 3.03
N LEU A 42 30.12 13.51 2.20
CA LEU A 42 29.65 12.14 2.01
C LEU A 42 30.24 11.28 3.13
N TYR A 43 29.41 10.84 4.07
CA TYR A 43 29.77 9.78 5.01
C TYR A 43 29.28 8.46 4.44
N SER A 44 30.21 7.71 3.84
CA SER A 44 30.00 6.31 3.49
C SER A 44 30.16 5.49 4.76
N SER A 45 29.24 4.55 4.96
CA SER A 45 29.07 3.77 6.17
C SER A 45 30.33 3.10 6.71
N GLY A 46 30.48 3.21 8.03
CA GLY A 46 31.54 2.60 8.80
C GLY A 46 31.51 3.07 10.24
N VAL A 47 30.40 2.87 10.97
CA VAL A 47 30.28 3.08 12.43
C VAL A 47 30.65 4.49 12.95
N GLU A 48 30.98 5.45 12.08
CA GLU A 48 31.18 6.84 12.46
C GLU A 48 29.85 7.57 12.43
N GLU A 49 29.44 8.03 13.61
CA GLU A 49 28.23 8.78 13.88
C GLU A 49 28.17 10.08 13.05
N ALA A 50 27.20 10.16 12.12
CA ALA A 50 26.98 11.38 11.35
C ALA A 50 26.47 12.49 12.28
N THR A 51 27.34 13.44 12.62
CA THR A 51 27.03 14.51 13.58
C THR A 51 26.64 15.80 12.85
N CYS A 52 25.47 16.34 13.16
CA CYS A 52 25.04 17.67 12.73
C CYS A 52 25.83 18.74 13.50
N PRO A 53 26.64 19.58 12.82
CA PRO A 53 27.40 20.63 13.49
C PRO A 53 26.54 21.89 13.75
N ASP A 54 27.08 22.81 14.55
CA ASP A 54 26.52 24.13 14.90
C ASP A 54 26.55 25.16 13.76
N GLU A 55 26.17 24.74 12.57
CA GLU A 55 26.13 25.60 11.40
C GLU A 55 24.86 25.30 10.60
N ASN A 56 24.38 26.30 9.85
CA ASN A 56 23.29 26.10 8.91
C ASN A 56 23.78 25.30 7.70
N ARG A 57 23.84 23.98 7.87
CA ARG A 57 24.35 23.01 6.89
C ARG A 57 23.40 21.83 6.74
N GLU A 58 23.56 21.12 5.64
CA GLU A 58 22.93 19.83 5.41
C GLU A 58 23.97 18.71 5.51
N ILE A 59 23.67 17.67 6.30
CA ILE A 59 24.39 16.40 6.30
C ILE A 59 23.54 15.34 5.61
N THR A 60 24.16 14.37 4.96
CA THR A 60 23.47 13.23 4.35
C THR A 60 23.86 11.94 5.06
N VAL A 61 22.84 11.18 5.49
CA VAL A 61 22.97 9.85 6.06
C VAL A 61 22.44 8.88 5.01
N GLN A 62 23.32 8.06 4.45
CA GLN A 62 22.94 7.04 3.48
C GLN A 62 22.66 5.72 4.18
N VAL A 63 21.64 5.02 3.71
CA VAL A 63 21.30 3.66 4.17
C VAL A 63 21.30 2.77 2.93
N ALA A 64 22.35 1.97 2.79
CA ALA A 64 22.50 1.06 1.66
C ALA A 64 21.50 -0.10 1.73
N ALA A 65 21.28 -0.80 0.61
CA ALA A 65 20.25 -1.83 0.49
C ALA A 65 20.44 -3.00 1.49
N ASP A 66 21.69 -3.31 1.84
CA ASP A 66 22.10 -4.33 2.81
C ASP A 66 22.17 -3.83 4.26
N GLU A 67 21.98 -2.53 4.49
CA GLU A 67 21.99 -1.90 5.81
C GLU A 67 20.57 -1.66 6.35
N ASN A 68 20.36 -2.00 7.61
CA ASN A 68 19.06 -1.86 8.27
C ASN A 68 19.03 -0.77 9.35
N GLU A 69 20.15 -0.09 9.60
CA GLU A 69 20.25 0.94 10.62
C GLU A 69 21.01 2.16 10.10
N ALA A 70 20.63 3.33 10.60
CA ALA A 70 21.31 4.58 10.31
C ALA A 70 21.36 5.41 11.58
N THR A 71 22.54 5.92 11.93
CA THR A 71 22.73 6.70 13.17
C THR A 71 23.16 8.11 12.83
N PHE A 72 22.51 9.09 13.46
CA PHE A 72 22.93 10.48 13.41
C PHE A 72 22.78 11.16 14.75
N LYS A 73 23.52 12.25 14.95
CA LYS A 73 23.52 13.02 16.19
C LYS A 73 23.23 14.48 15.96
N CYS A 74 22.36 15.04 16.79
CA CYS A 74 22.17 16.48 16.92
C CYS A 74 23.23 17.04 17.88
N GLY A 75 24.37 17.49 17.32
CA GLY A 75 25.54 17.89 18.08
C GLY A 75 25.59 19.38 18.42
N GLY A 76 26.56 19.76 19.27
CA GLY A 76 26.83 21.16 19.57
C GLY A 76 25.73 21.87 20.36
N THR A 77 25.38 23.09 19.95
CA THR A 77 24.22 23.91 20.30
C THR A 77 22.91 23.50 19.62
N VAL A 78 22.94 22.77 18.50
CA VAL A 78 21.73 22.29 17.77
C VAL A 78 21.26 20.93 18.26
N THR A 79 20.85 20.82 19.52
CA THR A 79 20.56 19.51 20.16
C THR A 79 19.11 19.03 20.02
N ALA A 80 18.18 19.88 19.57
CA ALA A 80 16.76 19.55 19.51
C ALA A 80 16.34 18.97 18.15
N LEU A 81 15.82 17.74 18.14
CA LEU A 81 15.30 17.12 16.92
C LEU A 81 13.94 17.71 16.51
N TYR A 82 13.80 18.01 15.22
CA TYR A 82 12.58 18.46 14.58
C TYR A 82 12.28 17.63 13.32
N PRO A 83 11.02 17.22 13.08
CA PRO A 83 9.84 17.50 13.88
C PRO A 83 9.87 16.75 15.21
N ALA A 84 9.33 17.38 16.25
CA ALA A 84 9.08 16.68 17.50
C ALA A 84 8.03 15.59 17.28
N ASP A 85 8.25 14.43 17.89
CA ASP A 85 7.25 13.37 17.94
C ASP A 85 5.99 13.86 18.63
N CYS A 86 4.84 13.27 18.29
CA CYS A 86 3.57 13.62 18.91
C CYS A 86 3.00 12.45 19.71
N ASN A 87 2.11 12.75 20.66
CA ASN A 87 1.35 11.75 21.41
C ASN A 87 -0.09 12.23 21.60
N GLY A 88 -1.05 11.30 21.63
CA GLY A 88 -2.47 11.57 21.86
C GLY A 88 -3.09 12.57 20.88
N ASP A 89 -3.89 13.50 21.41
CA ASP A 89 -4.70 14.48 20.66
C ASP A 89 -3.88 15.50 19.82
N VAL A 90 -2.55 15.53 20.01
CA VAL A 90 -1.63 16.45 19.30
C VAL A 90 -1.20 15.89 17.93
N CYS A 91 -1.47 14.60 17.66
CA CYS A 91 -1.15 13.97 16.38
C CYS A 91 -2.29 14.14 15.35
N PRO A 92 -1.97 14.37 14.05
CA PRO A 92 -2.97 14.29 13.00
C PRO A 92 -3.52 12.86 12.91
N ASN A 93 -4.86 12.71 12.90
CA ASN A 93 -5.64 11.46 12.90
C ASN A 93 -4.94 10.27 12.22
N THR A 94 -4.13 9.55 12.98
CA THR A 94 -3.55 8.27 12.59
C THR A 94 -4.13 7.23 13.55
N GLU A 95 -4.53 6.07 13.04
CA GLU A 95 -5.06 4.95 13.84
C GLU A 95 -4.17 4.60 15.05
N LEU A 96 -2.85 4.86 14.94
CA LEU A 96 -1.84 4.71 15.98
C LEU A 96 -2.03 5.66 17.18
N ALA A 97 -2.45 6.90 16.94
CA ALA A 97 -2.64 7.91 18.00
C ALA A 97 -3.85 7.61 18.91
N ARG A 98 -4.84 6.85 18.41
CA ARG A 98 -6.05 6.47 19.18
C ARG A 98 -5.80 5.43 20.26
N ARG A 99 -4.66 4.72 20.23
CA ARG A 99 -4.34 3.66 21.19
C ARG A 99 -3.63 4.18 22.46
N GLY A 100 -3.53 5.50 22.63
CA GLY A 100 -3.18 6.19 23.89
C GLY A 100 -1.73 6.05 24.40
N ASP A 101 -1.03 4.99 24.03
CA ASP A 101 0.21 4.58 24.71
C ASP A 101 1.48 4.66 23.84
N GLN A 102 1.39 5.05 22.56
CA GLN A 102 2.53 4.97 21.63
C GLN A 102 2.92 6.34 21.03
N LYS A 103 4.14 6.78 21.33
CA LYS A 103 4.80 7.98 20.75
C LYS A 103 4.84 7.83 19.23
N VAL A 104 4.20 8.73 18.50
CA VAL A 104 4.19 8.71 17.03
C VAL A 104 5.41 9.45 16.51
N GLN A 105 6.32 8.70 15.91
CA GLN A 105 7.55 9.23 15.34
C GLN A 105 7.27 9.94 14.03
N ARG A 106 7.83 11.13 13.86
CA ARG A 106 7.55 12.00 12.71
C ARG A 106 8.82 12.32 11.95
N ILE A 107 8.68 12.68 10.68
CA ILE A 107 9.78 13.04 9.78
C ILE A 107 9.29 14.06 8.74
N CYS A 108 10.20 14.87 8.19
CA CYS A 108 9.91 15.80 7.11
C CYS A 108 9.96 15.09 5.75
N GLU A 109 8.97 15.31 4.89
CA GLU A 109 8.99 14.81 3.51
C GLU A 109 9.76 15.76 2.56
N ASP A 110 10.03 16.99 2.99
CA ASP A 110 10.80 17.99 2.26
C ASP A 110 11.94 18.59 3.10
N ALA A 111 12.96 19.13 2.43
CA ALA A 111 14.16 19.68 3.05
C ALA A 111 13.91 20.89 3.96
N GLU A 112 12.82 21.64 3.78
CA GLU A 112 12.45 22.78 4.64
C GLU A 112 11.50 22.39 5.77
N CYS A 113 11.11 21.10 5.83
CA CYS A 113 10.19 20.55 6.78
C CYS A 113 8.82 21.26 6.84
N GLN A 114 8.31 21.66 5.68
CA GLN A 114 6.96 22.23 5.55
C GLN A 114 5.88 21.14 5.59
N LYS A 115 6.22 19.93 5.16
CA LYS A 115 5.35 18.76 5.07
C LYS A 115 5.84 17.67 6.01
N ILE A 116 5.18 17.58 7.16
CA ILE A 116 5.52 16.58 8.18
C ILE A 116 4.63 15.35 8.01
N LYS A 117 5.24 14.17 8.06
CA LYS A 117 4.58 12.86 7.98
C LYS A 117 4.97 11.97 9.16
N VAL A 118 4.23 10.88 9.36
CA VAL A 118 4.63 9.82 10.28
C VAL A 118 5.79 9.05 9.64
N LEU A 119 6.79 8.67 10.44
CA LEU A 119 7.96 7.93 9.96
C LEU A 119 7.56 6.67 9.19
N ASN A 120 6.64 5.89 9.77
CA ASN A 120 6.10 4.67 9.18
C ASN A 120 5.32 4.89 7.86
N ASP A 121 4.78 6.10 7.62
CA ASP A 121 4.10 6.40 6.35
C ASP A 121 5.10 6.72 5.24
N VAL A 122 6.26 7.25 5.60
CA VAL A 122 7.35 7.57 4.66
C VAL A 122 8.19 6.32 4.38
N PHE A 123 8.52 5.58 5.43
CA PHE A 123 9.26 4.33 5.39
C PHE A 123 8.46 3.26 6.16
N PRO A 124 7.63 2.45 5.48
CA PRO A 124 6.86 1.38 6.11
C PRO A 124 7.72 0.46 6.98
N GLY A 125 7.30 0.22 8.21
CA GLY A 125 8.02 -0.60 9.20
C GLY A 125 9.22 0.07 9.88
N ALA A 126 9.57 1.31 9.54
CA ALA A 126 10.70 1.99 10.14
C ALA A 126 10.39 2.49 11.55
N THR A 127 11.41 2.47 12.41
CA THR A 127 11.36 2.97 13.80
C THR A 127 12.61 3.79 14.11
N ARG A 128 12.56 4.56 15.19
CA ARG A 128 13.68 5.37 15.68
C ARG A 128 13.91 5.15 17.18
N ASP A 129 15.14 4.89 17.58
CA ASP A 129 15.54 4.87 18.98
C ASP A 129 16.28 6.18 19.30
N ASP A 130 15.79 6.89 20.32
CA ASP A 130 16.31 8.20 20.72
C ASP A 130 17.11 8.09 22.03
N SER A 131 18.40 8.40 22.01
CA SER A 131 19.23 8.61 23.21
C SER A 131 19.19 10.09 23.60
N THR A 132 18.27 10.47 24.49
CA THR A 132 18.02 11.89 24.84
C THR A 132 19.21 12.56 25.54
N GLY A 133 20.06 11.79 26.23
CA GLY A 133 21.23 12.32 26.94
C GLY A 133 22.42 12.60 26.02
N GLU A 134 22.51 11.88 24.90
CA GLU A 134 23.62 11.99 23.95
C GLU A 134 23.20 12.67 22.63
N HIS A 135 21.91 12.97 22.48
CA HIS A 135 21.28 13.53 21.27
C HIS A 135 21.50 12.66 20.03
N VAL A 136 21.56 11.35 20.24
CA VAL A 136 21.79 10.34 19.20
C VAL A 136 20.48 9.70 18.81
N HIS A 137 20.29 9.55 17.50
CA HIS A 137 19.07 9.04 16.89
C HIS A 137 19.44 7.87 15.97
N VAL A 138 18.97 6.68 16.32
CA VAL A 138 19.20 5.45 15.55
C VAL A 138 17.91 5.10 14.81
N LEU A 139 17.90 5.28 13.51
CA LEU A 139 16.81 4.86 12.62
C LEU A 139 17.01 3.37 12.28
N LYS A 140 15.94 2.59 12.41
CA LYS A 140 15.89 1.18 12.05
C LYS A 140 14.89 0.99 10.92
N PHE A 141 15.35 0.38 9.84
CA PHE A 141 14.55 0.09 8.66
C PHE A 141 14.35 -1.42 8.52
N PRO A 142 13.21 -1.87 7.98
CA PRO A 142 13.08 -3.26 7.55
C PRO A 142 14.17 -3.62 6.54
N LYS A 143 14.67 -4.84 6.63
CA LYS A 143 15.69 -5.36 5.70
C LYS A 143 15.18 -5.53 4.28
N GLU A 144 13.87 -5.69 4.13
CA GLU A 144 13.21 -6.07 2.89
C GLU A 144 11.97 -5.20 2.68
N ASP A 145 11.56 -5.09 1.41
CA ASP A 145 10.35 -4.40 0.95
C ASP A 145 10.23 -2.92 1.38
N ARG A 146 11.38 -2.23 1.42
CA ARG A 146 11.44 -0.79 1.65
C ARG A 146 11.66 -0.02 0.33
N PRO A 147 10.99 1.13 0.15
CA PRO A 147 11.16 1.95 -1.05
C PRO A 147 12.47 2.74 -1.02
N GLN A 148 13.00 3.06 -2.20
CA GLN A 148 14.00 4.13 -2.31
C GLN A 148 13.30 5.46 -2.04
N LYS A 149 13.68 6.14 -0.95
CA LYS A 149 13.08 7.43 -0.61
C LYS A 149 14.06 8.28 0.20
N GLU A 150 13.91 9.58 0.04
CA GLU A 150 14.64 10.58 0.81
C GLU A 150 13.67 11.33 1.73
N ALA A 151 14.12 11.63 2.94
CA ALA A 151 13.38 12.36 3.94
C ALA A 151 14.33 13.17 4.82
N TRP A 152 13.80 14.10 5.62
CA TRP A 152 14.64 15.02 6.40
C TRP A 152 14.26 15.07 7.87
N TYR A 153 15.26 15.34 8.70
CA TYR A 153 15.12 15.90 10.04
C TYR A 153 15.86 17.22 10.12
N HIS A 154 15.50 18.09 11.06
CA HIS A 154 16.30 19.26 11.41
C HIS A 154 16.74 19.15 12.87
N CYS A 155 18.03 19.38 13.12
CA CYS A 155 18.55 19.65 14.46
C CYS A 155 18.49 21.16 14.69
N LYS A 156 17.86 21.61 15.78
CA LYS A 156 17.61 23.03 16.09
C LYS A 156 18.29 23.43 17.39
N SER A 157 18.73 24.69 17.46
CA SER A 157 19.18 25.29 18.72
C SER A 157 17.98 25.65 19.61
N ALA A 158 18.23 25.87 20.91
CA ALA A 158 17.19 26.25 21.87
C ALA A 158 16.46 27.56 21.50
N GLU A 159 17.14 28.46 20.79
CA GLU A 159 16.61 29.75 20.33
C GLU A 159 15.89 29.63 18.97
N GLY A 160 16.11 28.54 18.22
CA GLY A 160 15.47 28.26 16.94
C GLY A 160 16.11 28.94 15.72
N ASP A 161 17.09 29.83 15.92
CA ASP A 161 17.71 30.63 14.87
C ASP A 161 18.73 29.86 14.00
N THR A 162 19.30 28.78 14.53
CA THR A 162 20.25 27.92 13.80
C THR A 162 19.65 26.52 13.65
N THR A 163 19.65 26.03 12.40
CA THR A 163 19.14 24.71 12.05
C THR A 163 20.17 23.96 11.23
N CYS A 164 20.39 22.69 11.55
CA CYS A 164 21.19 21.78 10.73
C CYS A 164 20.25 20.72 10.13
N LYS A 165 20.27 20.55 8.81
CA LYS A 165 19.41 19.63 8.08
C LYS A 165 20.07 18.26 7.99
N VAL A 166 19.34 17.22 8.33
CA VAL A 166 19.78 15.82 8.23
C VAL A 166 18.95 15.18 7.14
N LYS A 167 19.55 14.97 5.98
CA LYS A 167 18.96 14.23 4.86
C LYS A 167 19.18 12.73 5.07
N ILE A 168 18.10 11.99 5.20
CA ILE A 168 18.10 10.52 5.26
C ILE A 168 17.83 10.02 3.84
N SER A 169 18.79 9.33 3.23
CA SER A 169 18.67 8.76 1.88
C SER A 169 18.70 7.23 1.99
N VAL A 170 17.55 6.60 1.81
CA VAL A 170 17.40 5.14 1.97
C VAL A 170 17.31 4.51 0.58
N ALA A 171 18.18 3.54 0.30
CA ALA A 171 18.11 2.74 -0.90
C ALA A 171 16.89 1.79 -0.87
N ALA A 172 16.35 1.46 -2.04
CA ALA A 172 15.39 0.37 -2.14
C ALA A 172 16.06 -0.93 -1.70
N ALA A 173 15.32 -1.76 -0.97
CA ALA A 173 15.71 -3.14 -0.72
C ALA A 173 14.47 -4.00 -0.91
N LEU A 174 14.50 -4.89 -1.89
CA LEU A 174 13.40 -5.83 -2.14
C LEU A 174 13.76 -7.20 -1.60
N LYS A 175 12.74 -7.91 -1.10
CA LYS A 175 12.90 -9.32 -0.76
C LYS A 175 13.27 -10.14 -2.00
N ASP A 176 14.26 -11.02 -1.85
CA ASP A 176 14.62 -11.99 -2.88
C ASP A 176 13.41 -12.89 -3.23
N PRO A 177 13.20 -13.20 -4.52
CA PRO A 177 12.13 -14.09 -4.94
C PRO A 177 12.47 -15.55 -4.61
N LEU A 178 11.53 -16.47 -4.90
CA LEU A 178 11.81 -17.91 -4.85
C LEU A 178 12.97 -18.26 -5.80
N GLU A 179 13.73 -19.31 -5.47
CA GLU A 179 14.91 -19.72 -6.27
C GLU A 179 14.57 -19.99 -7.74
N GLU A 180 13.36 -20.50 -8.01
CA GLU A 180 12.84 -20.75 -9.36
C GLU A 180 12.56 -19.48 -10.19
N TYR A 181 12.52 -18.30 -9.55
CA TYR A 181 12.33 -17.00 -10.21
C TYR A 181 13.62 -16.18 -10.31
N ILE A 182 14.78 -16.82 -10.07
CA ILE A 182 16.09 -16.23 -10.27
C ILE A 182 16.56 -16.54 -11.68
N CYS A 183 16.75 -15.50 -12.46
CA CYS A 183 17.16 -15.52 -13.86
C CYS A 183 18.68 -15.31 -13.94
N SER A 184 19.42 -16.27 -14.48
CA SER A 184 20.90 -16.32 -14.39
C SER A 184 21.51 -16.85 -15.69
N ASP A 185 22.82 -17.09 -15.73
CA ASP A 185 23.51 -17.71 -16.87
C ASP A 185 23.23 -19.22 -17.00
N GLU A 186 22.83 -19.88 -15.90
CA GLU A 186 22.46 -21.31 -15.90
C GLU A 186 20.98 -21.54 -16.26
N ILE A 187 20.13 -20.54 -16.06
CA ILE A 187 18.68 -20.61 -16.29
C ILE A 187 18.35 -19.70 -17.46
N THR A 188 17.93 -20.27 -18.59
CA THR A 188 17.65 -19.48 -19.81
C THR A 188 16.25 -18.88 -19.84
N GLU A 189 15.31 -19.43 -19.07
CA GLU A 189 13.94 -18.96 -19.00
C GLU A 189 13.35 -19.16 -17.60
N VAL A 190 12.68 -18.13 -17.11
CA VAL A 190 11.89 -18.12 -15.87
C VAL A 190 10.45 -17.82 -16.24
N ALA A 191 9.50 -18.62 -15.74
CA ALA A 191 8.07 -18.39 -15.92
C ALA A 191 7.41 -18.13 -14.56
N ILE A 192 6.64 -17.04 -14.47
CA ILE A 192 5.94 -16.62 -13.26
C ILE A 192 4.46 -16.50 -13.60
N GLU A 193 3.62 -17.20 -12.87
CA GLU A 193 2.16 -17.10 -12.98
C GLU A 193 1.63 -16.17 -11.89
N VAL A 194 0.77 -15.23 -12.27
CA VAL A 194 0.09 -14.31 -11.36
C VAL A 194 -1.40 -14.64 -11.41
N GLY A 195 -1.87 -15.32 -10.36
CA GLY A 195 -3.26 -15.72 -10.18
C GLY A 195 -4.24 -14.55 -10.17
N ALA A 196 -5.53 -14.86 -10.29
CA ALA A 196 -6.62 -13.88 -10.30
C ALA A 196 -6.68 -13.03 -9.01
N GLU A 197 -6.29 -13.61 -7.88
CA GLU A 197 -6.26 -12.95 -6.55
C GLU A 197 -4.86 -12.45 -6.17
N GLU A 198 -3.86 -12.69 -7.02
CA GLU A 198 -2.47 -12.31 -6.77
C GLU A 198 -2.17 -10.96 -7.43
N GLU A 199 -1.53 -10.09 -6.65
CA GLU A 199 -1.26 -8.71 -7.05
C GLU A 199 0.22 -8.47 -7.30
N GLU A 200 1.09 -9.46 -7.08
CA GLU A 200 2.55 -9.27 -7.13
C GLU A 200 3.27 -10.38 -7.90
N ALA A 201 4.30 -10.00 -8.65
CA ALA A 201 5.32 -10.92 -9.18
C ALA A 201 6.71 -10.41 -8.83
N ARG A 202 7.65 -11.32 -8.54
CA ARG A 202 9.03 -10.97 -8.22
C ARG A 202 10.01 -11.86 -8.96
N PHE A 203 11.06 -11.25 -9.50
CA PHE A 203 12.16 -11.98 -10.13
C PHE A 203 13.49 -11.27 -9.86
N LYS A 204 14.59 -11.98 -10.06
CA LYS A 204 15.95 -11.46 -9.83
C LYS A 204 16.84 -11.76 -11.02
N CYS A 205 17.59 -10.77 -11.47
CA CYS A 205 18.66 -10.91 -12.46
C CYS A 205 19.97 -11.20 -11.72
N SER A 206 20.58 -12.37 -11.91
CA SER A 206 21.73 -12.85 -11.12
C SER A 206 22.85 -13.45 -11.99
N GLY A 207 23.95 -13.83 -11.35
CA GLY A 207 25.13 -14.39 -12.02
C GLY A 207 25.77 -13.38 -12.97
N ALA A 208 26.03 -13.79 -14.20
CA ALA A 208 26.50 -12.86 -15.23
C ALA A 208 25.37 -11.95 -15.77
N ASN A 209 24.10 -12.35 -15.60
CA ASN A 209 22.92 -11.73 -16.19
C ASN A 209 22.28 -10.70 -15.25
N THR A 210 22.93 -9.57 -15.02
CA THR A 210 22.46 -8.54 -14.05
C THR A 210 21.75 -7.33 -14.68
N GLU A 211 21.81 -7.16 -16.00
CA GLU A 211 21.22 -6.01 -16.68
C GLU A 211 19.78 -6.31 -17.12
N LEU A 212 18.80 -5.60 -16.54
CA LEU A 212 17.40 -5.71 -16.98
C LEU A 212 17.18 -5.04 -18.33
N ASP A 213 16.50 -5.76 -19.21
CA ASP A 213 16.06 -5.32 -20.53
C ASP A 213 14.56 -5.63 -20.73
N PRO A 214 13.78 -4.69 -21.27
CA PRO A 214 14.21 -3.41 -21.81
C PRO A 214 14.50 -2.39 -20.71
N LYS A 215 15.46 -1.49 -20.96
CA LYS A 215 15.69 -0.35 -20.09
C LYS A 215 14.50 0.61 -20.12
N ASP A 216 14.23 1.21 -18.98
CA ASP A 216 13.27 2.30 -18.89
C ASP A 216 13.70 3.49 -19.75
N CYS A 217 12.71 4.23 -20.23
CA CYS A 217 12.96 5.40 -21.06
C CYS A 217 12.20 6.61 -20.53
N THR A 218 12.77 7.79 -20.71
CA THR A 218 12.07 9.04 -20.44
C THR A 218 11.13 9.34 -21.61
N ARG A 219 9.97 9.93 -21.33
CA ARG A 219 8.89 10.20 -22.32
C ARG A 219 9.36 10.86 -23.64
N GLY A 220 10.47 11.61 -23.61
CA GLY A 220 11.07 12.24 -24.80
C GLY A 220 12.08 11.40 -25.58
N SER A 221 12.54 10.27 -25.02
CA SER A 221 13.50 9.34 -25.63
C SER A 221 12.88 8.00 -26.04
N CYS A 222 11.62 7.74 -25.68
CA CYS A 222 10.92 6.52 -26.05
C CYS A 222 10.47 6.60 -27.53
N SER A 223 10.92 5.66 -28.36
CA SER A 223 10.59 5.64 -29.80
C SER A 223 9.11 5.31 -30.08
N SER A 224 8.38 4.79 -29.08
CA SER A 224 7.00 4.27 -29.20
C SER A 224 5.90 5.23 -28.71
N VAL A 225 6.21 6.39 -28.12
CA VAL A 225 5.19 7.23 -27.47
C VAL A 225 4.85 8.47 -28.32
N VAL A 226 3.62 8.51 -28.86
CA VAL A 226 3.03 9.74 -29.41
C VAL A 226 2.70 10.67 -28.24
N ALA A 227 3.48 11.73 -28.08
CA ALA A 227 3.40 12.63 -26.94
C ALA A 227 2.12 13.50 -26.95
N SER A 228 1.20 13.25 -26.01
CA SER A 228 0.30 14.29 -25.48
C SER A 228 1.14 15.30 -24.69
N ARG A 229 1.14 16.56 -25.11
CA ARG A 229 1.79 17.68 -24.43
C ARG A 229 1.13 17.88 -23.07
N ASP A 230 1.79 17.42 -22.02
CA ASP A 230 1.82 18.10 -20.72
C ASP A 230 3.01 17.55 -19.93
N GLY A 231 3.83 18.48 -19.45
CA GLY A 231 5.14 18.25 -18.91
C GLY A 231 5.10 17.57 -17.56
N ASP A 232 5.64 16.35 -17.50
CA ASP A 232 6.36 15.88 -16.33
C ASP A 232 7.45 14.90 -16.78
N SER A 233 8.60 14.93 -16.11
CA SER A 233 9.79 14.14 -16.46
C SER A 233 9.68 12.70 -15.94
N GLN A 234 8.52 12.08 -16.15
CA GLN A 234 8.22 10.76 -15.60
C GLN A 234 8.90 9.68 -16.44
N GLN A 235 9.78 8.91 -15.79
CA GLN A 235 10.42 7.73 -16.37
C GLN A 235 9.36 6.65 -16.62
N LEU A 236 9.27 6.17 -17.86
CA LEU A 236 8.34 5.12 -18.25
C LEU A 236 9.00 3.77 -18.03
N GLN A 237 8.34 2.94 -17.23
CA GLN A 237 8.74 1.56 -17.01
C GLN A 237 8.39 0.76 -18.26
N MET A 238 9.39 0.10 -18.83
CA MET A 238 9.24 -0.61 -20.10
C MET A 238 9.12 -2.12 -19.88
N ALA A 239 8.52 -2.81 -20.83
CA ALA A 239 8.40 -4.26 -20.90
C ALA A 239 8.20 -4.70 -22.36
N TYR A 240 8.31 -6.00 -22.64
CA TYR A 240 7.92 -6.57 -23.92
C TYR A 240 6.53 -7.20 -23.81
N ASP A 241 5.69 -7.04 -24.83
CA ASP A 241 4.40 -7.73 -24.95
C ASP A 241 4.48 -8.96 -25.86
N ASP A 242 5.70 -9.32 -26.26
CA ASP A 242 5.97 -10.41 -27.18
C ASP A 242 7.17 -11.25 -26.71
N GLU A 243 7.10 -12.56 -26.99
CA GLU A 243 8.12 -13.52 -26.58
C GLU A 243 9.46 -13.31 -27.33
N SER A 244 9.46 -12.67 -28.49
CA SER A 244 10.67 -12.37 -29.25
C SER A 244 11.44 -11.16 -28.69
N CYS A 245 10.85 -10.42 -27.76
CA CYS A 245 11.43 -9.28 -27.06
C CYS A 245 12.02 -8.24 -28.02
N VAL A 246 11.25 -7.87 -29.06
CA VAL A 246 11.76 -7.00 -30.13
C VAL A 246 11.42 -5.55 -29.88
N THR A 247 10.16 -5.25 -29.56
CA THR A 247 9.68 -3.86 -29.46
C THR A 247 9.22 -3.56 -28.04
N PRO A 248 9.97 -2.77 -27.25
CA PRO A 248 9.56 -2.45 -25.90
C PRO A 248 8.37 -1.48 -25.90
N LYS A 249 7.42 -1.73 -24.99
CA LYS A 249 6.24 -0.90 -24.74
C LYS A 249 6.20 -0.45 -23.29
N PRO A 250 5.53 0.67 -22.98
CA PRO A 250 5.25 1.04 -21.60
C PRO A 250 4.50 -0.09 -20.89
N LEU A 251 4.92 -0.44 -19.67
CA LEU A 251 4.30 -1.49 -18.85
C LEU A 251 2.79 -1.29 -18.71
N THR A 252 2.36 -0.05 -18.52
CA THR A 252 0.94 0.33 -18.39
C THR A 252 0.14 0.19 -19.68
N GLU A 253 0.79 0.11 -20.84
CA GLU A 253 0.13 -0.17 -22.13
C GLU A 253 -0.16 -1.68 -22.26
N ILE A 254 0.71 -2.54 -21.72
CA ILE A 254 0.55 -4.00 -21.73
C ILE A 254 -0.45 -4.43 -20.65
N VAL A 255 -0.22 -3.97 -19.43
CA VAL A 255 -1.08 -4.24 -18.26
C VAL A 255 -1.47 -2.90 -17.62
N PRO A 256 -2.71 -2.42 -17.86
CA PRO A 256 -3.18 -1.15 -17.32
C PRO A 256 -3.00 -1.05 -15.80
N SER A 257 -2.47 0.08 -15.32
CA SER A 257 -2.22 0.36 -13.90
C SER A 257 -1.16 -0.53 -13.20
N ALA A 258 -0.46 -1.40 -13.93
CA ALA A 258 0.67 -2.12 -13.36
C ALA A 258 1.84 -1.17 -13.09
N THR A 259 2.61 -1.49 -12.05
CA THR A 259 3.83 -0.76 -11.68
C THR A 259 4.96 -1.74 -11.38
N ARG A 260 6.20 -1.30 -11.56
CA ARG A 260 7.40 -2.03 -11.18
C ARG A 260 8.16 -1.25 -10.11
N HIS A 261 8.74 -1.95 -9.15
CA HIS A 261 9.67 -1.41 -8.19
C HIS A 261 10.99 -2.15 -8.33
N ASP A 262 12.08 -1.41 -8.39
CA ASP A 262 13.38 -1.93 -8.76
C ASP A 262 14.35 -1.76 -7.58
N ASP A 263 14.99 -2.85 -7.19
CA ASP A 263 16.21 -2.83 -6.39
C ASP A 263 17.38 -2.98 -7.35
N ALA A 264 17.90 -1.85 -7.83
CA ALA A 264 18.97 -1.83 -8.81
C ALA A 264 20.31 -2.36 -8.26
N VAL A 265 20.48 -2.40 -6.93
CA VAL A 265 21.71 -2.85 -6.26
C VAL A 265 21.73 -4.38 -6.20
N ASN A 266 20.62 -4.99 -5.79
CA ASN A 266 20.50 -6.44 -5.71
C ASN A 266 19.90 -7.09 -6.97
N HIS A 267 19.55 -6.27 -7.96
CA HIS A 267 18.94 -6.68 -9.23
C HIS A 267 17.63 -7.45 -9.06
N VAL A 268 16.84 -7.05 -8.05
CA VAL A 268 15.52 -7.63 -7.75
C VAL A 268 14.44 -6.69 -8.28
N TYR A 269 13.40 -7.26 -8.88
CA TYR A 269 12.31 -6.52 -9.49
C TYR A 269 10.98 -7.04 -8.96
N LYS A 270 10.14 -6.12 -8.50
CA LYS A 270 8.80 -6.41 -7.99
C LYS A 270 7.77 -5.72 -8.89
N LEU A 271 6.94 -6.49 -9.56
CA LEU A 271 5.77 -5.97 -10.25
C LEU A 271 4.55 -6.02 -9.34
N THR A 272 3.74 -4.98 -9.39
CA THR A 272 2.44 -4.90 -8.74
C THR A 272 1.36 -4.67 -9.79
N PHE A 273 0.32 -5.47 -9.74
CA PHE A 273 -0.77 -5.52 -10.70
C PHE A 273 -2.08 -5.06 -10.06
N PRO A 274 -3.03 -4.52 -10.84
CA PRO A 274 -4.35 -4.20 -10.31
C PRO A 274 -5.06 -5.47 -9.84
N LYS A 275 -5.74 -5.36 -8.70
CA LYS A 275 -6.56 -6.43 -8.12
C LYS A 275 -7.82 -6.73 -8.94
N ASP A 276 -8.35 -5.73 -9.63
CA ASP A 276 -9.64 -5.80 -10.32
C ASP A 276 -9.51 -5.39 -11.79
N ASN A 277 -10.45 -5.85 -12.63
CA ASN A 277 -10.55 -5.47 -14.05
C ASN A 277 -9.26 -5.69 -14.85
N ARG A 278 -8.40 -6.61 -14.40
CA ARG A 278 -7.18 -6.98 -15.10
C ARG A 278 -7.52 -8.02 -16.16
N ALA A 279 -7.18 -7.76 -17.41
CA ALA A 279 -7.30 -8.75 -18.47
C ALA A 279 -6.14 -9.76 -18.37
N GLU A 280 -6.36 -10.97 -18.91
CA GLU A 280 -5.28 -11.92 -19.11
C GLU A 280 -4.27 -11.38 -20.12
N GLN A 281 -3.01 -11.31 -19.71
CA GLN A 281 -1.91 -10.80 -20.53
C GLN A 281 -0.60 -11.48 -20.16
N ASN A 282 0.33 -11.51 -21.12
CA ASN A 282 1.70 -11.92 -20.87
C ASN A 282 2.63 -10.73 -21.10
N LEU A 283 3.67 -10.63 -20.29
CA LEU A 283 4.74 -9.67 -20.51
C LEU A 283 6.10 -10.32 -20.27
N TRP A 284 7.13 -9.79 -20.90
CA TRP A 284 8.47 -10.36 -20.88
C TRP A 284 9.54 -9.34 -20.52
N TYR A 285 10.59 -9.85 -19.88
CA TYR A 285 11.86 -9.19 -19.62
C TYR A 285 13.02 -10.09 -20.05
N GLN A 286 14.20 -9.50 -20.17
CA GLN A 286 15.45 -10.23 -20.32
C GLN A 286 16.46 -9.74 -19.27
N CYS A 287 17.11 -10.68 -18.60
CA CYS A 287 18.31 -10.41 -17.82
C CYS A 287 19.51 -10.67 -18.75
N LYS A 288 20.21 -9.60 -19.10
CA LYS A 288 21.35 -9.62 -20.02
C LYS A 288 22.67 -9.54 -19.26
N PRO A 289 23.71 -10.17 -19.80
CA PRO A 289 25.04 -10.00 -19.26
C PRO A 289 25.73 -8.79 -19.88
N ALA A 290 26.63 -8.17 -19.11
CA ALA A 290 27.38 -7.00 -19.57
C ALA A 290 28.22 -7.28 -20.83
N ASP A 291 28.60 -8.54 -21.06
CA ASP A 291 29.42 -9.00 -22.18
C ASP A 291 28.60 -9.52 -23.38
N ARG A 292 27.26 -9.43 -23.34
CA ARG A 292 26.33 -9.88 -24.40
C ARG A 292 26.38 -11.38 -24.71
N SER A 293 26.76 -12.21 -23.75
CA SER A 293 26.57 -13.67 -23.75
C SER A 293 25.08 -14.08 -23.58
N THR A 294 24.82 -15.34 -23.21
CA THR A 294 23.47 -15.94 -23.14
C THR A 294 22.56 -15.21 -22.17
N THR A 295 21.52 -14.58 -22.71
CA THR A 295 20.47 -13.88 -21.97
C THR A 295 19.51 -14.87 -21.30
N CYS A 296 19.05 -14.55 -20.10
CA CYS A 296 17.92 -15.24 -19.49
C CYS A 296 16.62 -14.45 -19.75
N LYS A 297 15.54 -15.14 -20.14
CA LYS A 297 14.23 -14.54 -20.40
C LYS A 297 13.31 -14.74 -19.18
N VAL A 298 12.56 -13.71 -18.81
CA VAL A 298 11.53 -13.81 -17.78
C VAL A 298 10.18 -13.62 -18.45
N LYS A 299 9.30 -14.61 -18.34
CA LYS A 299 7.90 -14.54 -18.76
C LYS A 299 7.03 -14.38 -17.52
N ILE A 300 6.18 -13.35 -17.52
CA ILE A 300 5.17 -13.16 -16.48
C ILE A 300 3.81 -13.31 -17.15
N SER A 301 3.08 -14.33 -16.72
CA SER A 301 1.73 -14.66 -17.18
C SER A 301 0.74 -14.16 -16.14
N VAL A 302 -0.05 -13.17 -16.54
CA VAL A 302 -0.97 -12.45 -15.68
C VAL A 302 -2.38 -12.92 -16.02
N HIS A 303 -3.04 -13.60 -15.09
CA HIS A 303 -4.41 -14.08 -15.32
C HIS A 303 -5.46 -12.98 -15.15
N GLU A 304 -6.61 -13.19 -15.79
CA GLU A 304 -7.78 -12.33 -15.63
C GLU A 304 -8.13 -12.22 -14.14
N ALA A 305 -8.20 -10.99 -13.65
CA ALA A 305 -8.65 -10.71 -12.30
C ALA A 305 -10.18 -10.54 -12.29
N PRO A 306 -10.84 -10.75 -11.14
CA PRO A 306 -12.28 -10.58 -11.04
C PRO A 306 -12.71 -9.21 -11.60
N PRO A 307 -13.87 -9.14 -12.27
CA PRO A 307 -14.43 -7.86 -12.64
C PRO A 307 -14.56 -7.05 -11.36
N LYS A 308 -14.11 -5.80 -11.41
CA LYS A 308 -14.28 -4.87 -10.30
C LYS A 308 -15.75 -4.94 -9.91
N PRO A 309 -16.05 -5.18 -8.63
CA PRO A 309 -17.42 -5.13 -8.15
C PRO A 309 -18.02 -3.84 -8.67
N PRO A 310 -19.24 -3.85 -9.25
CA PRO A 310 -19.77 -2.69 -9.95
C PRO A 310 -19.59 -1.48 -9.06
N SER A 311 -18.61 -0.64 -9.43
CA SER A 311 -18.47 0.68 -8.85
C SER A 311 -19.76 1.34 -9.29
N SER A 312 -20.74 1.47 -8.40
CA SER A 312 -22.02 2.11 -8.69
C SER A 312 -21.74 3.57 -9.04
N THR A 313 -21.40 3.80 -10.30
CA THR A 313 -21.24 5.08 -10.98
C THR A 313 -22.58 5.54 -11.57
N ALA A 314 -23.65 4.73 -11.45
CA ALA A 314 -24.94 5.32 -11.15
C ALA A 314 -24.85 5.78 -9.69
N GLU A 315 -24.64 7.08 -9.47
CA GLU A 315 -24.65 7.65 -8.13
C GLU A 315 -25.96 7.23 -7.46
N ASN A 316 -25.92 6.36 -6.44
CA ASN A 316 -27.07 6.11 -5.57
C ASN A 316 -27.24 7.37 -4.70
N LYS A 317 -27.62 8.47 -5.34
CA LYS A 317 -27.74 9.78 -4.73
C LYS A 317 -29.21 10.04 -4.48
N CYS A 318 -29.51 10.42 -3.26
CA CYS A 318 -30.82 10.97 -2.95
C CYS A 318 -30.93 12.34 -3.60
N GLU A 319 -31.70 12.45 -4.69
CA GLU A 319 -31.92 13.72 -5.39
C GLU A 319 -33.10 14.49 -4.80
N ASN A 320 -34.14 13.77 -4.35
CA ASN A 320 -35.39 14.35 -3.85
C ASN A 320 -35.85 13.72 -2.53
N GLY A 321 -36.56 14.51 -1.71
CA GLY A 321 -37.28 13.98 -0.54
C GLY A 321 -38.42 13.05 -0.98
N GLY A 322 -38.60 11.93 -0.27
CA GLY A 322 -39.60 10.90 -0.60
C GLY A 322 -39.12 9.83 -1.59
N GLU A 323 -37.87 9.92 -2.09
CA GLU A 323 -37.26 8.90 -2.93
C GLU A 323 -36.93 7.62 -2.14
N VAL A 324 -37.04 6.44 -2.77
CA VAL A 324 -36.66 5.16 -2.15
C VAL A 324 -35.64 4.45 -3.03
N LEU A 325 -34.39 4.38 -2.56
CA LEU A 325 -33.31 3.62 -3.17
C LEU A 325 -33.33 2.19 -2.63
N ASN A 326 -33.45 1.20 -3.51
CA ASN A 326 -33.38 -0.22 -3.16
C ASN A 326 -32.05 -0.79 -3.66
N LEU A 327 -31.14 -1.05 -2.73
CA LEU A 327 -29.75 -1.38 -3.00
C LEU A 327 -29.41 -2.75 -2.42
N THR A 328 -28.33 -3.35 -2.92
CA THR A 328 -27.81 -4.62 -2.42
C THR A 328 -26.33 -4.47 -2.08
N ALA A 329 -25.88 -5.08 -0.99
CA ALA A 329 -24.49 -5.10 -0.59
C ALA A 329 -24.00 -6.53 -0.31
N SER A 330 -22.73 -6.80 -0.58
CA SER A 330 -22.06 -8.07 -0.31
C SER A 330 -20.60 -7.84 0.10
N PRO A 331 -19.90 -8.84 0.68
CA PRO A 331 -18.48 -8.72 0.98
C PRO A 331 -17.62 -8.45 -0.25
N SER A 332 -18.00 -9.03 -1.38
CA SER A 332 -17.35 -8.81 -2.65
C SER A 332 -17.73 -7.47 -3.29
N SER A 333 -18.78 -6.77 -2.85
CA SER A 333 -19.25 -5.53 -3.48
C SER A 333 -19.67 -4.51 -2.43
N PRO A 334 -18.74 -3.64 -1.98
CA PRO A 334 -19.06 -2.50 -1.14
C PRO A 334 -20.10 -1.60 -1.82
N LEU A 335 -21.09 -1.16 -1.04
CA LEU A 335 -22.15 -0.30 -1.56
C LEU A 335 -21.84 1.17 -1.27
N THR A 336 -21.99 2.05 -2.27
CA THR A 336 -21.89 3.49 -2.06
C THR A 336 -23.23 4.19 -2.30
N PHE A 337 -23.53 5.21 -1.50
CA PHE A 337 -24.67 6.11 -1.69
C PHE A 337 -24.36 7.51 -1.18
N VAL A 338 -25.11 8.52 -1.64
CA VAL A 338 -24.84 9.94 -1.36
C VAL A 338 -26.03 10.57 -0.67
N CYS A 339 -25.79 11.17 0.50
CA CYS A 339 -26.74 12.10 1.10
C CYS A 339 -26.28 13.54 0.83
N PRO A 340 -27.16 14.39 0.27
CA PRO A 340 -26.88 15.81 0.09
C PRO A 340 -26.63 16.54 1.41
N GLU A 341 -25.89 17.65 1.38
CA GLU A 341 -25.65 18.48 2.58
C GLU A 341 -26.96 18.92 3.27
N SER A 342 -28.00 19.18 2.48
CA SER A 342 -29.33 19.58 2.97
C SER A 342 -30.07 18.46 3.73
N HIS A 343 -29.70 17.20 3.51
CA HIS A 343 -30.36 16.00 4.02
C HIS A 343 -29.35 15.02 4.64
N PRO A 344 -28.79 15.33 5.82
CA PRO A 344 -27.82 14.44 6.46
C PRO A 344 -28.39 13.06 6.78
N LEU A 345 -27.49 12.08 6.90
CA LEU A 345 -27.80 10.70 7.25
C LEU A 345 -28.40 10.58 8.65
N LYS A 346 -29.49 9.82 8.77
CA LYS A 346 -30.05 9.30 10.01
C LYS A 346 -30.13 7.77 9.95
N PRO A 347 -29.88 7.06 11.06
CA PRO A 347 -29.59 7.59 12.39
C PRO A 347 -28.12 8.04 12.58
N GLY A 348 -27.19 7.51 11.79
CA GLY A 348 -25.76 7.84 11.82
C GLY A 348 -24.93 6.72 11.19
N GLU A 349 -23.61 6.73 11.36
CA GLU A 349 -22.71 5.71 10.80
C GLU A 349 -22.66 4.40 11.60
N MET A 350 -22.96 4.46 12.90
CA MET A 350 -22.90 3.31 13.82
C MET A 350 -24.23 2.56 13.92
N ASN A 351 -25.34 3.23 13.61
CA ASN A 351 -26.69 2.73 13.77
C ASN A 351 -27.41 2.66 12.42
N VAL A 352 -28.45 1.84 12.34
CA VAL A 352 -29.26 1.62 11.15
C VAL A 352 -30.70 1.37 11.55
N TYR A 353 -31.67 1.65 10.68
CA TYR A 353 -33.04 1.23 10.93
C TYR A 353 -33.24 -0.22 10.47
N ASP A 354 -33.81 -1.08 11.32
CA ASP A 354 -34.30 -2.38 10.90
C ASP A 354 -35.46 -2.17 9.90
N ASN A 355 -35.34 -2.82 8.75
CA ASN A 355 -36.30 -2.72 7.66
C ASN A 355 -37.03 -4.05 7.39
N THR A 356 -37.05 -4.95 8.37
CA THR A 356 -37.80 -6.21 8.31
C THR A 356 -39.31 -5.98 8.13
N ASP A 357 -39.85 -4.89 8.68
CA ASP A 357 -41.24 -4.47 8.55
C ASP A 357 -41.51 -3.51 7.37
N ALA A 358 -40.48 -3.22 6.58
CA ALA A 358 -40.45 -2.24 5.49
C ALA A 358 -40.71 -0.76 5.89
N GLN A 359 -40.75 -0.42 7.18
CA GLN A 359 -41.10 0.92 7.67
C GLN A 359 -39.89 1.81 7.99
N CYS A 360 -38.68 1.25 8.09
CA CYS A 360 -37.45 1.98 8.42
C CYS A 360 -37.51 2.79 9.73
N LYS A 361 -38.22 2.33 10.77
CA LYS A 361 -38.49 3.13 11.99
C LYS A 361 -37.68 2.73 13.21
N GLU A 362 -37.37 1.44 13.37
CA GLU A 362 -36.72 0.92 14.56
C GLU A 362 -35.20 1.06 14.45
N GLU A 363 -34.60 1.95 15.22
CA GLU A 363 -33.14 2.15 15.24
C GLU A 363 -32.45 1.06 16.05
N VAL A 364 -31.47 0.40 15.43
CA VAL A 364 -30.63 -0.65 16.03
C VAL A 364 -29.15 -0.41 15.67
N GLU A 365 -28.24 -1.06 16.38
CA GLU A 365 -26.81 -1.02 16.04
C GLU A 365 -26.55 -1.80 14.75
N LEU A 366 -25.72 -1.28 13.83
CA LEU A 366 -25.46 -1.96 12.54
C LEU A 366 -24.95 -3.39 12.73
N SER A 367 -24.06 -3.58 13.70
CA SER A 367 -23.44 -4.85 14.08
C SER A 367 -24.46 -5.91 14.52
N SER A 368 -25.65 -5.51 14.97
CA SER A 368 -26.71 -6.43 15.40
C SER A 368 -27.42 -7.12 14.23
N LEU A 369 -27.42 -6.50 13.05
CA LEU A 369 -28.04 -7.03 11.84
C LEU A 369 -27.01 -7.68 10.91
N VAL A 370 -25.82 -7.08 10.79
CA VAL A 370 -24.74 -7.56 9.92
C VAL A 370 -23.38 -7.10 10.42
N ASP A 371 -22.36 -7.94 10.26
CA ASP A 371 -20.97 -7.52 10.44
C ASP A 371 -20.53 -6.68 9.24
N ALA A 372 -20.77 -5.37 9.35
CA ALA A 372 -20.48 -4.38 8.34
C ALA A 372 -20.02 -3.06 8.98
N ARG A 373 -19.44 -2.19 8.16
CA ARG A 373 -19.01 -0.84 8.55
C ARG A 373 -19.47 0.18 7.52
N LEU A 374 -20.08 1.27 8.00
CA LEU A 374 -20.39 2.46 7.20
C LEU A 374 -19.35 3.55 7.47
N VAL A 375 -18.88 4.23 6.42
CA VAL A 375 -17.95 5.37 6.52
C VAL A 375 -18.44 6.51 5.65
N GLY A 376 -18.59 7.71 6.22
CA GLY A 376 -18.92 8.94 5.49
C GLY A 376 -17.69 9.80 5.19
N VAL A 377 -17.54 10.23 3.93
CA VAL A 377 -16.51 11.18 3.51
C VAL A 377 -17.17 12.39 2.86
N LYS A 378 -16.94 13.58 3.44
CA LYS A 378 -17.38 14.85 2.85
C LYS A 378 -16.55 15.17 1.61
N GLN A 379 -17.20 15.36 0.47
CA GLN A 379 -16.49 15.72 -0.75
C GLN A 379 -16.19 17.21 -0.80
N LYS A 380 -14.97 17.55 -1.22
CA LYS A 380 -14.46 18.93 -1.24
C LYS A 380 -14.42 19.56 -2.65
N ALA A 381 -14.58 18.78 -3.73
CA ALA A 381 -14.34 19.30 -5.08
C ALA A 381 -14.98 18.60 -6.30
N THR A 382 -15.59 17.41 -6.20
CA THR A 382 -15.96 16.64 -7.43
C THR A 382 -17.45 16.31 -7.58
N LEU A 383 -18.22 16.38 -6.49
CA LEU A 383 -19.67 16.44 -6.46
C LEU A 383 -20.04 17.73 -5.73
N VAL A 384 -21.23 18.29 -6.02
CA VAL A 384 -21.70 19.59 -5.49
C VAL A 384 -21.19 19.82 -4.06
N THR A 385 -20.43 20.91 -3.85
CA THR A 385 -19.73 21.22 -2.61
C THR A 385 -20.64 21.01 -1.39
N GLY A 386 -20.28 20.08 -0.50
CA GLY A 386 -21.02 19.82 0.75
C GLY A 386 -21.61 18.41 0.89
N ASP A 387 -21.78 17.67 -0.21
CA ASP A 387 -22.35 16.32 -0.20
C ASP A 387 -21.46 15.31 0.55
N THR A 388 -22.09 14.34 1.21
CA THR A 388 -21.38 13.25 1.92
C THR A 388 -21.62 11.93 1.20
N VAL A 389 -20.52 11.28 0.81
CA VAL A 389 -20.56 9.92 0.24
C VAL A 389 -20.35 8.92 1.36
N TYR A 390 -21.28 7.98 1.47
CA TYR A 390 -21.23 6.88 2.41
C TYR A 390 -20.85 5.60 1.69
N THR A 391 -19.89 4.87 2.25
CA THR A 391 -19.48 3.54 1.78
C THR A 391 -19.79 2.50 2.85
N LEU A 392 -20.63 1.53 2.51
CA LEU A 392 -20.97 0.37 3.34
C LEU A 392 -20.14 -0.83 2.89
N THR A 393 -19.26 -1.30 3.76
CA THR A 393 -18.45 -2.51 3.55
C THR A 393 -18.98 -3.63 4.43
N VAL A 394 -19.39 -4.74 3.82
CA VAL A 394 -19.82 -5.95 4.55
C VAL A 394 -18.59 -6.82 4.79
N ASN A 395 -18.23 -7.06 6.05
CA ASN A 395 -17.08 -7.91 6.39
C ASN A 395 -17.46 -9.39 6.31
N LYS A 396 -18.67 -9.74 6.76
CA LYS A 396 -19.17 -11.11 6.80
C LYS A 396 -20.67 -11.16 6.51
N LEU A 397 -21.08 -12.15 5.71
CA LEU A 397 -22.50 -12.38 5.42
C LEU A 397 -23.26 -12.77 6.70
N PRO A 398 -24.45 -12.21 6.93
CA PRO A 398 -25.29 -12.59 8.06
C PRO A 398 -25.86 -14.01 7.88
N PRO A 399 -26.23 -14.71 8.97
CA PRO A 399 -26.81 -16.06 8.88
C PRO A 399 -28.21 -16.08 8.27
N LYS A 400 -28.91 -14.95 8.26
CA LYS A 400 -30.18 -14.71 7.59
C LYS A 400 -30.08 -13.42 6.80
N THR A 401 -30.86 -13.28 5.73
CA THR A 401 -30.93 -12.04 4.95
C THR A 401 -31.19 -10.86 5.88
N ALA A 402 -30.30 -9.87 5.87
CA ALA A 402 -30.45 -8.65 6.65
C ALA A 402 -31.04 -7.54 5.78
N LEU A 403 -32.03 -6.82 6.33
CA LEU A 403 -32.71 -5.71 5.68
C LEU A 403 -32.42 -4.43 6.46
N LEU A 404 -31.58 -3.60 5.87
CA LEU A 404 -31.10 -2.35 6.46
C LEU A 404 -31.85 -1.17 5.86
N CYS A 405 -32.02 -0.08 6.62
CA CYS A 405 -32.51 1.17 6.07
C CYS A 405 -31.83 2.38 6.69
N TYR A 406 -31.44 3.33 5.83
CA TYR A 406 -30.97 4.65 6.20
C TYR A 406 -31.90 5.72 5.65
N ARG A 407 -31.84 6.92 6.24
CA ARG A 407 -32.63 8.06 5.80
C ARG A 407 -31.72 9.25 5.54
N CYS A 408 -31.76 9.85 4.36
CA CYS A 408 -31.21 11.19 4.14
C CYS A 408 -32.35 12.18 4.43
N ALA A 409 -32.29 12.83 5.59
CA ALA A 409 -33.42 13.59 6.15
C ALA A 409 -33.09 15.07 6.33
N ALA A 410 -34.00 15.96 5.91
CA ALA A 410 -33.81 17.40 6.05
C ALA A 410 -33.62 17.82 7.52
N THR A 411 -32.73 18.78 7.77
CA THR A 411 -32.63 19.40 9.10
C THR A 411 -33.77 20.40 9.33
N GLU A 412 -34.22 20.57 10.58
CA GLU A 412 -35.31 21.51 10.93
C GLU A 412 -35.07 22.96 10.46
N ARG A 413 -33.81 23.37 10.29
CA ARG A 413 -33.44 24.68 9.72
C ARG A 413 -33.85 24.81 8.24
N TYR A 414 -33.69 23.76 7.45
CA TYR A 414 -34.07 23.72 6.04
C TYR A 414 -35.61 23.60 5.90
N LEU A 415 -36.25 22.83 6.77
CA LEU A 415 -37.72 22.76 6.84
C LEU A 415 -38.35 24.11 7.21
N LYS A 416 -37.70 24.94 8.03
CA LYS A 416 -38.15 26.31 8.34
C LYS A 416 -38.08 27.27 7.16
N SER A 417 -37.16 27.10 6.20
CA SER A 417 -37.14 27.94 4.99
C SER A 417 -38.18 27.55 3.95
N LEU A 418 -38.66 26.30 3.98
CA LEU A 418 -39.70 25.78 3.08
C LEU A 418 -41.14 26.01 3.58
N ARG A 419 -41.33 26.36 4.86
CA ARG A 419 -42.64 26.61 5.51
C ARG A 419 -43.31 27.94 5.11
N GLN A 420 -43.28 28.31 3.83
CA GLN A 420 -44.22 29.28 3.26
C GLN A 420 -45.34 28.62 2.44
N SER A 421 -45.37 27.30 2.31
CA SER A 421 -46.45 26.62 1.59
C SER A 421 -46.76 25.23 2.13
N ALA A 422 -47.95 25.13 2.74
CA ALA A 422 -48.80 23.96 2.94
C ALA A 422 -48.46 22.94 4.05
N ASP A 423 -49.56 22.40 4.58
CA ASP A 423 -49.75 21.50 5.70
C ASP A 423 -48.91 20.21 5.68
N GLY A 424 -48.63 19.70 6.88
CA GLY A 424 -47.59 18.71 7.13
C GLY A 424 -47.89 17.28 6.70
N VAL A 425 -46.81 16.54 6.42
CA VAL A 425 -46.66 15.09 6.58
C VAL A 425 -45.16 14.80 6.79
N ASP A 426 -44.82 13.86 7.68
CA ASP A 426 -43.50 13.28 7.93
C ASP A 426 -42.92 12.48 6.71
N GLU A 427 -43.12 12.94 5.47
CA GLU A 427 -42.89 12.16 4.23
C GLU A 427 -41.88 12.78 3.25
N ASN A 428 -40.83 13.47 3.72
CA ASN A 428 -39.81 14.08 2.84
C ASN A 428 -38.40 13.46 2.99
N ASP A 429 -38.25 12.33 3.68
CA ASP A 429 -36.95 11.66 3.78
C ASP A 429 -36.69 10.82 2.52
N CYS A 430 -35.47 10.85 1.99
CA CYS A 430 -35.03 9.83 1.03
C CYS A 430 -34.63 8.56 1.80
N LEU A 431 -35.23 7.43 1.46
CA LEU A 431 -34.99 6.14 2.11
C LEU A 431 -33.98 5.31 1.31
N VAL A 432 -32.90 4.90 1.96
CA VAL A 432 -31.88 4.02 1.39
C VAL A 432 -32.05 2.64 2.01
N LYS A 433 -32.79 1.77 1.32
CA LYS A 433 -33.06 0.39 1.74
C LYS A 433 -31.99 -0.53 1.16
N VAL A 434 -31.23 -1.22 2.02
CA VAL A 434 -30.13 -2.09 1.61
C VAL A 434 -30.43 -3.53 2.02
N MET A 435 -30.33 -4.45 1.06
CA MET A 435 -30.42 -5.88 1.29
C MET A 435 -29.03 -6.51 1.34
N VAL A 436 -28.76 -7.31 2.37
CA VAL A 436 -27.56 -8.17 2.45
C VAL A 436 -28.01 -9.61 2.48
N GLY A 437 -27.56 -10.41 1.50
CA GLY A 437 -27.93 -11.83 1.39
C GLY A 437 -27.44 -12.67 2.58
N ALA A 438 -28.10 -13.78 2.85
CA ALA A 438 -27.66 -14.75 3.85
C ALA A 438 -26.39 -15.50 3.39
N ASP A 439 -25.57 -15.94 4.35
CA ASP A 439 -24.48 -16.88 4.10
C ASP A 439 -25.05 -18.22 3.59
N PRO A 440 -24.71 -18.68 2.36
CA PRO A 440 -25.22 -19.93 1.80
C PRO A 440 -24.76 -21.17 2.57
N THR A 441 -23.76 -21.05 3.44
CA THR A 441 -23.19 -22.13 4.25
C THR A 441 -23.78 -22.16 5.66
N ALA A 442 -24.52 -21.12 6.07
CA ALA A 442 -25.14 -21.07 7.38
C ALA A 442 -26.33 -22.04 7.44
N THR A 443 -26.12 -23.21 8.04
CA THR A 443 -27.19 -24.15 8.34
C THR A 443 -28.14 -23.52 9.35
N THR A 444 -29.39 -23.29 8.96
CA THR A 444 -30.45 -22.85 9.86
C THR A 444 -30.68 -23.93 10.92
N THR A 445 -30.09 -23.74 12.10
CA THR A 445 -30.40 -24.57 13.25
C THR A 445 -31.81 -24.21 13.72
N PRO A 446 -32.76 -25.15 13.82
CA PRO A 446 -34.07 -24.86 14.36
C PRO A 446 -33.92 -24.42 15.82
N VAL A 447 -34.40 -23.22 16.14
CA VAL A 447 -34.58 -22.79 17.52
C VAL A 447 -35.58 -23.74 18.16
N THR A 448 -35.11 -24.65 19.01
CA THR A 448 -35.96 -25.36 19.95
C THR A 448 -36.60 -24.31 20.85
N GLN A 449 -37.90 -24.10 20.66
CA GLN A 449 -38.69 -23.26 21.55
C GLN A 449 -38.60 -23.84 22.96
N THR A 450 -38.03 -23.05 23.87
CA THR A 450 -38.19 -23.25 25.31
C THR A 450 -39.66 -23.00 25.62
N GLU A 451 -40.45 -24.06 25.66
CA GLU A 451 -41.82 -23.99 26.13
C GLU A 451 -41.83 -24.01 27.67
N THR A 452 -42.26 -22.89 28.21
CA THR A 452 -42.55 -22.67 29.62
C THR A 452 -43.68 -23.61 30.07
N GLN A 453 -43.32 -24.51 30.98
CA GLN A 453 -44.06 -24.93 32.18
C GLN A 453 -45.61 -24.95 32.09
N SER A 454 -46.17 -26.16 32.01
CA SER A 454 -47.49 -26.47 32.59
C SER A 454 -47.56 -27.92 33.08
N ILE A 455 -48.01 -28.10 34.32
CA ILE A 455 -48.37 -29.37 34.99
C ILE A 455 -49.73 -29.08 35.68
N PRO A 456 -50.61 -30.06 35.96
CA PRO A 456 -51.12 -31.16 35.14
C PRO A 456 -52.67 -31.15 35.11
N THR A 457 -53.31 -31.80 34.13
CA THR A 457 -54.70 -32.28 34.37
C THR A 457 -54.95 -33.65 33.76
N THR A 458 -55.25 -34.55 34.68
CA THR A 458 -55.80 -35.90 34.57
C THR A 458 -56.61 -36.24 33.32
N SER A 459 -56.30 -37.37 32.70
CA SER A 459 -57.32 -38.35 32.35
C SER A 459 -56.75 -39.76 32.31
N SER A 460 -57.29 -40.58 33.20
CA SER A 460 -57.07 -42.01 33.33
C SER A 460 -57.70 -42.73 32.14
N ALA A 461 -56.97 -43.67 31.54
CA ALA A 461 -57.58 -44.80 30.86
C ALA A 461 -56.76 -46.06 31.13
N LEU A 462 -57.51 -47.11 31.43
CA LEU A 462 -57.14 -48.32 32.14
C LEU A 462 -56.45 -49.38 31.28
N SER A 463 -55.57 -50.10 31.96
CA SER A 463 -55.28 -51.54 31.92
C SER A 463 -55.11 -52.29 30.60
N LEU A 464 -54.00 -53.02 30.53
CA LEU A 464 -53.83 -54.47 30.27
C LEU A 464 -52.43 -54.60 29.66
N GLY A 465 -51.47 -55.36 30.16
CA GLY A 465 -51.45 -56.41 31.15
C GLY A 465 -50.20 -57.22 30.82
N SER A 466 -49.35 -57.42 31.83
CA SER A 466 -48.40 -58.52 32.04
C SER A 466 -47.66 -59.17 30.84
N ASN A 467 -46.33 -59.15 30.88
CA ASN A 467 -45.46 -60.33 31.12
C ASN A 467 -43.99 -59.86 31.04
N MET A 468 -43.23 -59.80 32.13
CA MET A 468 -42.41 -60.89 32.69
C MET A 468 -41.52 -61.59 31.66
N VAL A 469 -40.19 -61.41 31.80
CA VAL A 469 -39.08 -62.40 31.78
C VAL A 469 -37.78 -61.58 31.62
N LEU A 470 -37.10 -61.11 32.67
CA LEU A 470 -36.18 -61.80 33.59
C LEU A 470 -35.01 -62.55 32.90
N TYR A 471 -33.80 -62.10 33.26
CA TYR A 471 -32.53 -62.84 33.48
C TYR A 471 -31.28 -62.51 32.62
N ARG A 472 -30.32 -61.89 33.35
CA ARG A 472 -28.87 -62.17 33.49
C ARG A 472 -27.90 -62.06 32.30
N ASN A 473 -27.08 -61.00 32.38
CA ASN A 473 -25.65 -60.95 32.75
C ASN A 473 -24.69 -62.15 32.52
N LEU A 474 -23.49 -61.71 32.09
CA LEU A 474 -22.09 -62.22 32.21
C LEU A 474 -21.50 -62.92 30.96
N LEU A 475 -20.54 -62.30 30.24
CA LEU A 475 -19.08 -62.13 30.48
C LEU A 475 -18.26 -63.42 30.36
N ILE A 476 -17.14 -63.33 29.61
CA ILE A 476 -15.84 -64.08 29.63
C ILE A 476 -15.32 -64.09 28.16
N VAL A 477 -14.30 -63.31 27.74
CA VAL A 477 -12.83 -63.38 27.95
C VAL A 477 -12.16 -64.63 27.36
N SER A 478 -11.18 -64.44 26.44
CA SER A 478 -9.91 -65.18 26.19
C SER A 478 -9.30 -64.66 24.85
N LEU A 479 -8.10 -64.05 24.68
CA LEU A 479 -6.68 -64.48 24.88
C LEU A 479 -6.41 -65.86 24.22
N LEU A 480 -5.42 -66.12 23.35
CA LEU A 480 -4.01 -65.73 23.26
C LEU A 480 -3.35 -66.11 21.90
N ALA A 481 -2.19 -65.49 21.69
CA ALA A 481 -1.04 -65.64 20.77
C ALA A 481 -0.57 -67.01 20.18
N GLY A 482 0.30 -66.89 19.16
CA GLY A 482 1.38 -67.85 18.78
C GLY A 482 1.70 -67.80 17.27
N ALA A 483 2.73 -67.10 16.76
CA ALA A 483 4.18 -67.34 16.75
C ALA A 483 4.71 -68.36 15.69
N THR A 484 5.42 -67.79 14.69
CA THR A 484 6.67 -68.25 14.00
C THR A 484 6.81 -69.63 13.34
N HIS A 485 7.28 -69.67 12.08
CA HIS A 485 8.64 -70.15 11.77
C HIS A 485 9.17 -69.84 10.36
N ARG A 486 10.52 -69.82 10.28
CA ARG A 486 11.45 -69.51 9.17
C ARG A 486 11.43 -70.53 8.02
N LEU A 487 11.85 -70.09 6.83
CA LEU A 487 13.09 -70.52 6.18
C LEU A 487 13.69 -69.37 5.38
#